data_AF-U6DJ29-F1
#
_entry.id   AF-U6DJ29-F1
#
_cell.length_a   1.000
_cell.length_b   1.000
_cell.length_c   1.000
_cell.angle_alpha   90.00
_cell.angle_beta   90.00
_cell.angle_gamma   90.00
#
_symmetry.space_group_name_H-M   'P 1'
#
loop_
_entity.id
_entity.type
_entity.pdbx_description
1 polymer ?
#
loop_
_entity_poly.entity_id
_entity_poly.type
_entity_poly.pdbx_seq_one_letter_code
_entity_poly.pdbx_strand_id
1 'polypeptide(L)'
;FYVINYLELGKSWEEVQLEDDRELLDHQEDDWSDWEERPDSAVCLFCEKQAETIEKLCVHMEDAHEFDLLKIKSELGLNFYQQVKLVNFIRRQIHQCKCYGCHVKFKSKAELRTHMEEAKHTSLLPERKTWDQPEYYFPTYENDTLLCTLSDSESDLTAQEQNGNITIISEDISKLHALKQSSILNQLLLHESLKN
;
A
#
# COMPACT_ATOMS: atom_id res chain seq x y z
N PHE A 1 22.42 -3.60 -6.00
CA PHE A 1 21.93 -4.99 -5.94
C PHE A 1 22.51 -5.61 -4.69
N TYR A 2 21.66 -5.95 -3.72
CA TYR A 2 22.01 -6.92 -2.70
C TYR A 2 21.16 -8.14 -3.03
N VAL A 3 21.80 -9.18 -3.57
CA VAL A 3 21.20 -10.51 -3.54
C VAL A 3 21.44 -10.97 -2.11
N ILE A 4 20.38 -11.00 -1.31
CA ILE A 4 20.44 -11.58 0.03
C ILE A 4 20.51 -13.09 -0.20
N ASN A 5 21.70 -13.65 -0.05
CA ASN A 5 21.85 -15.09 0.06
C ASN A 5 21.38 -15.48 1.45
N TYR A 6 20.22 -16.13 1.53
CA TYR A 6 19.69 -16.66 2.79
C TYR A 6 20.39 -17.96 3.20
N LEU A 7 21.24 -18.52 2.34
CA LEU A 7 22.11 -19.62 2.69
C LEU A 7 23.26 -19.11 3.57
N GLU A 8 23.63 -19.91 4.56
CA GLU A 8 24.84 -19.66 5.34
C GLU A 8 26.07 -19.53 4.42
N LEU A 9 27.00 -18.66 4.80
CA LEU A 9 28.23 -18.41 4.06
C LEU A 9 28.96 -19.73 3.76
N GLY A 10 29.03 -20.08 2.48
CA GLY A 10 29.75 -21.26 1.99
C GLY A 10 28.87 -22.48 1.68
N LYS A 11 27.57 -22.46 2.00
CA LYS A 11 26.67 -23.57 1.69
C LYS A 11 26.02 -23.42 0.31
N SER A 12 25.96 -24.53 -0.44
CA SER A 12 25.19 -24.61 -1.68
C SER A 12 23.72 -24.99 -1.42
N TRP A 13 22.81 -24.67 -2.36
CA TRP A 13 21.40 -25.07 -2.26
C TRP A 13 21.21 -26.59 -2.11
N GLU A 14 22.13 -27.37 -2.68
CA GLU A 14 22.13 -28.85 -2.61
C GLU A 14 22.50 -29.35 -1.22
N GLU A 15 23.42 -28.65 -0.53
CA GLU A 15 23.83 -28.97 0.84
C GLU A 15 22.71 -28.62 1.84
N VAL A 16 22.00 -27.51 1.65
CA VAL A 16 20.88 -27.13 2.53
C VAL A 16 19.70 -28.10 2.43
N GLN A 17 19.44 -28.71 1.26
CA GLN A 17 18.42 -29.75 1.13
C GLN A 17 18.76 -31.06 1.85
N LEU A 18 20.04 -31.29 2.14
CA LEU A 18 20.53 -32.49 2.81
C LEU A 18 20.64 -32.31 4.32
N GLU A 19 20.43 -31.10 4.83
CA GLU A 19 20.41 -30.82 6.26
C GLU A 19 19.20 -31.48 6.92
N ASP A 20 19.43 -32.01 8.12
CA ASP A 20 18.39 -32.66 8.90
C ASP A 20 17.60 -31.61 9.67
N ASP A 21 16.49 -31.14 9.09
CA ASP A 21 15.57 -30.16 9.70
C ASP A 21 15.05 -30.58 11.09
N ARG A 22 15.27 -31.84 11.49
CA ARG A 22 14.89 -32.37 12.81
C ARG A 22 15.61 -31.69 13.98
N GLU A 23 16.78 -31.06 13.78
CA GLU A 23 17.47 -30.29 14.84
C GLU A 23 16.82 -28.91 15.10
N LEU A 24 15.99 -28.39 14.19
CA LEU A 24 15.25 -27.14 14.39
C LEU A 24 13.95 -27.31 15.19
N LEU A 25 13.55 -28.55 15.46
CA LEU A 25 12.30 -28.87 16.17
C LEU A 25 12.38 -28.67 17.69
N ASP A 26 13.58 -28.49 18.26
CA ASP A 26 13.77 -28.34 19.72
C ASP A 26 13.76 -26.87 20.17
N HIS A 27 13.66 -25.92 19.22
CA HIS A 27 13.31 -24.55 19.53
C HIS A 27 11.80 -24.44 19.61
N GLN A 28 11.31 -24.66 20.84
CA GLN A 28 10.05 -24.17 21.38
C GLN A 28 9.40 -23.13 20.48
N GLU A 29 8.36 -23.59 19.78
CA GLU A 29 7.43 -22.82 18.96
C GLU A 29 7.41 -21.35 19.41
N ASP A 30 7.90 -20.44 18.56
CA ASP A 30 7.76 -19.00 18.77
C ASP A 30 6.29 -18.74 19.12
N ASP A 31 6.05 -18.47 20.40
CA ASP A 31 4.73 -18.34 20.99
C ASP A 31 4.16 -16.99 20.54
N TRP A 32 3.63 -16.94 19.31
CA TRP A 32 2.96 -15.77 18.75
C TRP A 32 1.66 -15.41 19.51
N SER A 33 1.35 -16.08 20.63
CA SER A 33 0.23 -15.79 21.53
C SER A 33 0.30 -14.40 22.18
N ASP A 34 1.50 -13.84 22.34
CA ASP A 34 1.68 -12.49 22.90
C ASP A 34 1.36 -11.38 21.89
N TRP A 35 0.98 -11.74 20.64
CA TRP A 35 0.53 -10.76 19.66
C TRP A 35 -0.88 -10.28 19.98
N GLU A 36 -0.97 -9.16 20.72
CA GLU A 36 -2.22 -8.45 20.94
C GLU A 36 -2.66 -7.74 19.65
N GLU A 37 -3.70 -8.27 18.99
CA GLU A 37 -4.42 -7.56 17.93
C GLU A 37 -5.08 -6.33 18.55
N ARG A 38 -4.45 -5.17 18.40
CA ARG A 38 -5.08 -3.91 18.81
C ARG A 38 -6.28 -3.68 17.90
N PRO A 39 -7.44 -3.26 18.45
CA PRO A 39 -8.58 -2.90 17.62
C PRO A 39 -8.17 -1.69 16.78
N ASP A 40 -7.78 -1.95 15.55
CA ASP A 40 -7.36 -0.92 14.62
C ASP A 40 -8.58 -0.09 14.24
N SER A 41 -8.58 1.20 14.60
CA SER A 41 -9.62 2.13 14.23
C SER A 41 -9.30 2.80 12.91
N ALA A 42 -10.25 2.77 11.96
CA ALA A 42 -10.09 3.42 10.68
C ALA A 42 -10.30 4.93 10.79
N VAL A 43 -9.38 5.70 10.20
CA VAL A 43 -9.40 7.17 10.19
C VAL A 43 -10.17 7.69 8.97
N CYS A 44 -11.00 8.72 9.18
CA CYS A 44 -11.75 9.41 8.15
C CYS A 44 -10.83 9.99 7.04
N LEU A 45 -11.35 10.06 5.82
CA LEU A 45 -10.61 10.60 4.67
C LEU A 45 -10.36 12.11 4.78
N PHE A 46 -11.23 12.85 5.46
CA PHE A 46 -11.25 14.33 5.45
C PHE A 46 -10.92 14.97 6.80
N CYS A 47 -10.98 14.22 7.91
CA CYS A 47 -10.72 14.75 9.25
C CYS A 47 -10.05 13.71 10.17
N GLU A 48 -9.80 14.11 11.42
CA GLU A 48 -9.07 13.29 12.41
C GLU A 48 -9.96 12.31 13.18
N LYS A 49 -11.26 12.22 12.85
CA LYS A 49 -12.16 11.26 13.49
C LYS A 49 -11.82 9.83 13.07
N GLN A 50 -11.95 8.92 14.04
CA GLN A 50 -11.70 7.50 13.87
C GLN A 50 -12.95 6.72 14.26
N ALA A 51 -13.13 5.55 13.66
CA ALA A 51 -14.20 4.63 14.02
C ALA A 51 -13.69 3.19 14.04
N GLU A 52 -14.24 2.40 14.96
CA GLU A 52 -13.90 0.97 15.15
C GLU A 52 -14.42 0.08 14.01
N THR A 53 -15.41 0.56 13.25
CA THR A 53 -16.10 -0.21 12.22
C THR A 53 -16.26 0.64 10.98
N ILE A 54 -16.14 0.04 9.79
CA ILE A 54 -16.26 0.75 8.52
C ILE A 54 -17.65 1.37 8.33
N GLU A 55 -18.71 0.74 8.85
CA GLU A 55 -20.08 1.25 8.76
C GLU A 55 -20.22 2.60 9.49
N LYS A 56 -19.76 2.66 10.75
CA LYS A 56 -19.71 3.91 11.52
C LYS A 56 -18.87 4.98 10.81
N LEU A 57 -17.76 4.59 10.18
CA LEU A 57 -16.92 5.54 9.44
C LEU A 57 -17.62 6.08 8.19
N CYS A 58 -18.30 5.22 7.44
CA CYS A 58 -19.07 5.60 6.27
C CYS A 58 -20.22 6.55 6.64
N VAL A 59 -20.97 6.25 7.70
CA VAL A 59 -22.00 7.16 8.23
C VAL A 59 -21.39 8.52 8.60
N HIS A 60 -20.23 8.54 9.26
CA HIS A 60 -19.56 9.80 9.57
C HIS A 60 -19.16 10.58 8.31
N MET A 61 -18.62 9.92 7.28
CA MET A 61 -18.24 10.58 6.04
C MET A 61 -19.46 11.14 5.29
N GLU A 62 -20.58 10.42 5.30
CA GLU A 62 -21.84 10.87 4.72
C GLU A 62 -22.40 12.09 5.46
N ASP A 63 -22.55 11.99 6.79
CA ASP A 63 -23.18 13.04 7.61
C ASP A 63 -22.34 14.31 7.71
N ALA A 64 -21.02 14.17 7.88
CA ALA A 64 -20.14 15.31 8.16
C ALA A 64 -19.49 15.91 6.92
N HIS A 65 -19.35 15.12 5.84
CA HIS A 65 -18.61 15.51 4.65
C HIS A 65 -19.42 15.37 3.36
N GLU A 66 -20.71 14.98 3.43
CA GLU A 66 -21.55 14.70 2.26
C GLU A 66 -20.89 13.69 1.31
N PHE A 67 -20.09 12.75 1.86
CA PHE A 67 -19.29 11.81 1.10
C PHE A 67 -19.72 10.37 1.40
N ASP A 68 -20.46 9.77 0.47
CA ASP A 68 -20.88 8.37 0.54
C ASP A 68 -19.92 7.48 -0.26
N LEU A 69 -18.97 6.86 0.45
CA LEU A 69 -17.99 5.97 -0.16
C LEU A 69 -18.63 4.74 -0.81
N LEU A 70 -19.67 4.16 -0.21
CA LEU A 70 -20.30 2.92 -0.70
C LEU A 70 -21.07 3.19 -1.99
N LYS A 71 -21.81 4.30 -2.04
CA LYS A 71 -22.50 4.74 -3.25
C LYS A 71 -21.51 5.00 -4.39
N ILE A 72 -20.43 5.74 -4.13
CA ILE A 72 -19.39 6.01 -5.15
C ILE A 72 -18.79 4.71 -5.71
N LYS A 73 -18.47 3.74 -4.84
CA LYS A 73 -17.96 2.43 -5.26
C LYS A 73 -18.92 1.72 -6.21
N SER A 74 -20.21 1.72 -5.85
CA SER A 74 -21.26 1.06 -6.63
C SER A 74 -21.58 1.79 -7.96
N GLU A 75 -21.67 3.11 -7.96
CA GLU A 75 -21.99 3.93 -9.14
C GLU A 75 -20.86 3.89 -10.20
N LEU A 76 -19.60 3.85 -9.75
CA LEU A 76 -18.44 3.78 -10.64
C LEU A 76 -18.01 2.35 -11.00
N GLY A 77 -18.62 1.33 -10.38
CA GLY A 77 -18.27 -0.08 -10.57
C GLY A 77 -16.80 -0.35 -10.30
N LEU A 78 -16.31 0.05 -9.12
CA LEU A 78 -14.87 -0.04 -8.79
C LEU A 78 -14.48 -1.44 -8.32
N ASN A 79 -13.49 -2.04 -8.98
CA ASN A 79 -12.83 -3.23 -8.45
C ASN A 79 -11.98 -2.91 -7.22
N PHE A 80 -11.55 -3.93 -6.48
CA PHE A 80 -10.78 -3.78 -5.25
C PHE A 80 -9.59 -2.80 -5.39
N TYR A 81 -8.76 -2.98 -6.42
CA TYR A 81 -7.59 -2.13 -6.65
C TYR A 81 -7.93 -0.68 -6.96
N GLN A 82 -9.02 -0.44 -7.67
CA GLN A 82 -9.50 0.91 -7.97
C GLN A 82 -10.06 1.59 -6.73
N GLN A 83 -10.70 0.84 -5.83
CA GLN A 83 -11.09 1.36 -4.52
C GLN A 83 -9.86 1.78 -3.71
N VAL A 84 -8.81 0.95 -3.67
CA VAL A 84 -7.53 1.28 -3.01
C VAL A 84 -6.93 2.57 -3.59
N LYS A 85 -6.83 2.66 -4.93
CA LYS A 85 -6.29 3.85 -5.59
C LYS A 85 -7.09 5.11 -5.30
N LEU A 86 -8.42 5.04 -5.32
CA LEU A 86 -9.28 6.18 -5.02
C LEU A 86 -9.07 6.68 -3.58
N VAL A 87 -9.05 5.77 -2.62
CA VAL A 87 -8.81 6.09 -1.21
C VAL A 87 -7.43 6.73 -1.02
N ASN A 88 -6.39 6.15 -1.60
CA ASN A 88 -5.02 6.69 -1.54
C ASN A 88 -4.91 8.03 -2.27
N PHE A 89 -5.60 8.23 -3.38
CA PHE A 89 -5.68 9.50 -4.06
C PHE A 89 -6.23 10.57 -3.12
N ILE A 90 -7.41 10.36 -2.55
CA ILE A 90 -8.05 11.32 -1.64
C ILE A 90 -7.11 11.63 -0.47
N ARG A 91 -6.58 10.60 0.19
CA ARG A 91 -5.64 10.77 1.30
C ARG A 91 -4.41 11.58 0.93
N ARG A 92 -3.80 11.33 -0.23
CA ARG A 92 -2.65 12.10 -0.71
C ARG A 92 -3.00 13.57 -0.95
N GLN A 93 -4.17 13.87 -1.51
CA GLN A 93 -4.62 15.25 -1.74
C GLN A 93 -4.86 15.99 -0.41
N ILE A 94 -5.56 15.36 0.53
CA ILE A 94 -5.81 15.92 1.87
C ILE A 94 -4.50 16.09 2.64
N HIS A 95 -3.59 15.11 2.60
CA HIS A 95 -2.27 15.19 3.22
C HIS A 95 -1.44 16.36 2.68
N GLN A 96 -1.51 16.63 1.37
CA GLN A 96 -0.82 17.74 0.72
C GLN A 96 -1.53 19.11 0.90
N CYS A 97 -2.65 19.15 1.64
CA CYS A 97 -3.51 20.32 1.79
C CYS A 97 -3.97 20.88 0.42
N LYS A 98 -4.30 19.99 -0.53
CA LYS A 98 -4.72 20.35 -1.88
C LYS A 98 -6.15 19.85 -2.15
N CYS A 99 -7.02 20.72 -2.66
CA CYS A 99 -8.35 20.31 -3.09
C CYS A 99 -8.27 19.54 -4.41
N TYR A 100 -8.92 18.39 -4.52
CA TYR A 100 -8.96 17.63 -5.77
C TYR A 100 -9.94 18.18 -6.81
N GLY A 101 -10.96 18.95 -6.40
CA GLY A 101 -11.94 19.54 -7.31
C GLY A 101 -11.41 20.76 -8.07
N CYS A 102 -10.72 21.68 -7.38
CA CYS A 102 -10.21 22.92 -7.97
C CYS A 102 -8.68 23.05 -7.99
N HIS A 103 -7.96 22.07 -7.43
CA HIS A 103 -6.49 22.04 -7.35
C HIS A 103 -5.82 23.16 -6.53
N VAL A 104 -6.59 23.98 -5.82
CA VAL A 104 -6.06 25.01 -4.92
C VAL A 104 -5.37 24.35 -3.72
N LYS A 105 -4.21 24.91 -3.33
CA LYS A 105 -3.44 24.48 -2.16
C LYS A 105 -3.68 25.44 -1.00
N PHE A 106 -3.84 24.88 0.19
CA PHE A 106 -4.12 25.58 1.44
C PHE A 106 -2.96 25.45 2.41
N LYS A 107 -2.92 26.31 3.44
CA LYS A 107 -1.83 26.29 4.43
C LYS A 107 -2.03 25.22 5.49
N SER A 108 -3.29 24.81 5.73
CA SER A 108 -3.64 23.80 6.72
C SER A 108 -4.77 22.89 6.23
N LYS A 109 -4.87 21.70 6.83
CA LYS A 109 -5.99 20.77 6.58
C LYS A 109 -7.34 21.37 6.97
N ALA A 110 -7.37 22.22 8.01
CA ALA A 110 -8.58 22.90 8.45
C ALA A 110 -9.11 23.88 7.38
N GLU A 111 -8.24 24.70 6.79
CA GLU A 111 -8.60 25.60 5.69
C GLU A 111 -9.10 24.83 4.45
N LEU A 112 -8.41 23.74 4.09
CA LEU A 112 -8.83 22.87 3.00
C LEU A 112 -10.24 22.28 3.25
N ARG A 113 -10.47 21.77 4.46
CA ARG A 113 -11.75 21.17 4.84
C ARG A 113 -12.90 22.18 4.72
N THR A 114 -12.73 23.38 5.30
CA THR A 114 -13.73 24.46 5.18
C THR A 114 -14.01 24.79 3.72
N HIS A 115 -12.97 24.91 2.89
CA HIS A 115 -13.15 25.15 1.46
C HIS A 115 -13.94 24.02 0.77
N MET A 116 -13.63 22.76 1.08
CA MET A 116 -14.29 21.62 0.45
C MET A 116 -15.76 21.51 0.84
N GLU A 117 -16.10 21.86 2.09
CA GLU A 117 -17.48 21.94 2.59
C GLU A 117 -18.25 23.08 1.90
N GLU A 118 -17.68 24.28 1.84
CA GLU A 118 -18.32 25.46 1.21
C GLU A 118 -18.50 25.32 -0.30
N ALA A 119 -17.49 24.79 -0.99
CA ALA A 119 -17.49 24.60 -2.44
C ALA A 119 -18.15 23.28 -2.87
N LYS A 120 -18.56 22.43 -1.91
CA LYS A 120 -19.11 21.09 -2.16
C LYS A 120 -18.21 20.22 -3.03
N HIS A 121 -16.89 20.36 -2.87
CA HIS A 121 -15.90 19.56 -3.58
C HIS A 121 -15.65 18.20 -2.93
N THR A 122 -16.28 17.89 -1.79
CA THR A 122 -16.18 16.56 -1.17
C THR A 122 -16.82 15.48 -2.03
N SER A 123 -18.04 15.69 -2.53
CA SER A 123 -18.80 14.72 -3.33
C SER A 123 -18.44 14.71 -4.82
N LEU A 124 -17.79 15.77 -5.31
CA LEU A 124 -17.42 15.92 -6.72
C LEU A 124 -16.03 15.34 -7.00
N LEU A 125 -15.99 14.04 -7.30
CA LEU A 125 -14.75 13.37 -7.68
C LEU A 125 -14.25 13.81 -9.07
N PRO A 126 -12.93 13.95 -9.27
CA PRO A 126 -12.35 14.22 -10.59
C PRO A 126 -12.46 12.99 -11.50
N GLU A 127 -12.15 13.18 -12.78
CA GLU A 127 -12.17 12.11 -13.78
C GLU A 127 -11.35 10.89 -13.34
N ARG A 128 -11.81 9.69 -13.70
CA ARG A 128 -11.14 8.41 -13.36
C ARG A 128 -9.66 8.40 -13.68
N LYS A 129 -9.26 9.00 -14.80
CA LYS A 129 -7.84 9.09 -15.21
C LYS A 129 -6.97 9.88 -14.23
N THR A 130 -7.54 10.75 -13.40
CA THR A 130 -6.78 11.55 -12.43
C THR A 130 -6.32 10.71 -11.23
N TRP A 131 -7.13 9.75 -10.80
CA TRP A 131 -6.88 8.96 -9.59
C TRP A 131 -6.60 7.47 -9.86
N ASP A 132 -7.00 6.91 -11.00
CA ASP A 132 -6.68 5.52 -11.39
C ASP A 132 -5.26 5.43 -11.98
N GLN A 133 -4.27 5.92 -11.22
CA GLN A 133 -2.86 5.91 -11.58
C GLN A 133 -2.08 4.90 -10.75
N PRO A 134 -1.01 4.27 -11.29
CA PRO A 134 -0.19 3.29 -10.57
C PRO A 134 0.44 3.84 -9.28
N GLU A 135 0.72 5.14 -9.22
CA GLU A 135 1.28 5.78 -8.03
C GLU A 135 0.41 5.59 -6.76
N TYR A 136 -0.89 5.38 -6.93
CA TYR A 136 -1.84 5.23 -5.82
C TYR A 136 -2.04 3.78 -5.36
N TYR A 137 -1.26 2.83 -5.89
CA TYR A 137 -1.16 1.50 -5.29
C TYR A 137 -0.48 1.53 -3.92
N PHE A 138 0.44 2.46 -3.73
CA PHE A 138 1.17 2.61 -2.48
C PHE A 138 0.31 3.38 -1.47
N PRO A 139 0.08 2.81 -0.26
CA PRO A 139 -0.63 3.50 0.81
C PRO A 139 -0.03 4.87 1.10
N THR A 140 -0.89 5.87 1.31
CA THR A 140 -0.41 7.19 1.76
C THR A 140 0.04 7.17 3.22
N TYR A 141 -0.59 6.32 4.03
CA TYR A 141 -0.29 6.13 5.45
C TYR A 141 0.12 4.68 5.71
N GLU A 142 0.98 4.49 6.70
CA GLU A 142 1.32 3.16 7.21
C GLU A 142 0.14 2.59 8.02
N ASN A 143 -0.04 1.26 7.98
CA ASN A 143 -1.07 0.54 8.74
C ASN A 143 -2.49 1.08 8.52
N ASP A 144 -2.85 1.28 7.26
CA ASP A 144 -4.12 1.91 6.90
C ASP A 144 -5.31 0.94 7.00
N THR A 145 -5.97 0.93 8.16
CA THR A 145 -7.11 0.05 8.47
C THR A 145 -8.28 0.18 7.49
N LEU A 146 -8.49 1.38 6.92
CA LEU A 146 -9.58 1.56 5.94
C LEU A 146 -9.30 0.76 4.67
N LEU A 147 -8.03 0.65 4.25
CA LEU A 147 -7.67 -0.15 3.07
C LEU A 147 -7.87 -1.65 3.33
N CYS A 148 -7.59 -2.10 4.56
CA CYS A 148 -7.78 -3.50 4.97
C CYS A 148 -9.25 -3.93 5.03
N THR A 149 -10.17 -2.98 5.21
CA THR A 149 -11.61 -3.24 5.35
C THR A 149 -12.41 -3.00 4.06
N LEU A 150 -11.74 -2.67 2.95
CA LEU A 150 -12.41 -2.55 1.66
C LEU A 150 -12.90 -3.93 1.20
N SER A 151 -14.21 -4.03 0.99
CA SER A 151 -14.83 -5.25 0.48
C SER A 151 -14.38 -5.55 -0.96
N ASP A 152 -13.83 -6.73 -1.15
CA ASP A 152 -13.74 -7.38 -2.46
C ASP A 152 -15.12 -7.96 -2.74
N SER A 153 -16.01 -7.21 -3.39
CA SER A 153 -17.28 -7.80 -3.81
C SER A 153 -16.95 -8.91 -4.81
N GLU A 154 -17.10 -10.15 -4.37
CA GLU A 154 -16.96 -11.48 -5.02
C GLU A 154 -17.66 -11.65 -6.39
N SER A 155 -18.06 -10.56 -7.04
CA SER A 155 -18.48 -10.55 -8.44
C SER A 155 -17.31 -10.52 -9.43
N ASP A 156 -16.07 -10.34 -8.97
CA ASP A 156 -14.87 -10.19 -9.82
C ASP A 156 -14.17 -11.53 -10.14
N LEU A 157 -14.60 -12.66 -9.56
CA LEU A 157 -14.08 -13.99 -9.93
C LEU A 157 -14.55 -14.47 -11.31
N THR A 158 -15.54 -13.79 -11.91
CA THR A 158 -15.71 -13.90 -13.36
C THR A 158 -14.66 -13.02 -14.00
N ALA A 159 -13.56 -13.62 -14.45
CA ALA A 159 -12.54 -13.01 -15.27
C ALA A 159 -13.16 -12.36 -16.52
N GLN A 160 -13.72 -11.16 -16.37
CA GLN A 160 -13.81 -10.22 -17.46
C GLN A 160 -12.40 -9.67 -17.59
N GLU A 161 -11.76 -10.03 -18.69
CA GLU A 161 -10.61 -9.34 -19.25
C GLU A 161 -10.98 -7.87 -19.48
N GLN A 162 -11.10 -7.10 -18.41
CA GLN A 162 -11.06 -5.66 -18.47
C GLN A 162 -9.61 -5.38 -18.85
N ASN A 163 -9.43 -5.02 -20.12
CA ASN A 163 -8.20 -4.59 -20.77
C ASN A 163 -7.66 -3.29 -20.13
N GLY A 164 -7.49 -3.30 -18.81
CA GLY A 164 -6.81 -2.29 -18.03
C GLY A 164 -5.33 -2.54 -18.20
N ASN A 165 -4.62 -1.57 -18.74
CA ASN A 165 -3.19 -1.62 -18.96
C ASN A 165 -2.48 -1.77 -17.60
N ILE A 166 -2.23 -3.01 -17.15
CA ILE A 166 -1.50 -3.29 -15.91
C ILE A 166 -0.10 -2.74 -16.12
N THR A 167 0.18 -1.61 -15.47
CA THR A 167 1.48 -0.96 -15.59
C THR A 167 2.47 -1.73 -14.74
N ILE A 168 3.27 -2.57 -15.38
CA ILE A 168 4.38 -3.28 -14.75
C ILE A 168 5.51 -2.27 -14.53
N ILE A 169 5.76 -1.93 -13.28
CA ILE A 169 6.95 -1.16 -12.89
C ILE A 169 8.10 -2.15 -12.78
N SER A 170 8.84 -2.35 -13.89
CA SER A 170 10.06 -3.15 -13.87
C SER A 170 11.20 -2.36 -13.23
N GLU A 171 12.12 -3.05 -12.56
CA GLU A 171 13.37 -2.45 -12.10
C GLU A 171 14.20 -1.92 -13.29
N ASP A 172 15.00 -0.88 -13.05
CA ASP A 172 15.94 -0.35 -14.04
C ASP A 172 17.19 -1.26 -14.14
N ILE A 173 17.23 -2.03 -15.23
CA ILE A 173 18.28 -3.02 -15.53
C ILE A 173 19.53 -2.34 -16.14
N SER A 174 19.47 -1.05 -16.51
CA SER A 174 20.50 -0.36 -17.29
C SER A 174 21.87 -0.32 -16.61
N LYS A 175 21.91 -0.42 -15.27
CA LYS A 175 23.15 -0.33 -14.46
C LYS A 175 23.60 -1.65 -13.85
N LEU A 176 23.01 -2.79 -14.23
CA LEU A 176 23.35 -4.09 -13.65
C LEU A 176 24.85 -4.40 -13.71
N HIS A 177 25.50 -4.12 -14.85
CA HIS A 177 26.93 -4.41 -15.02
C HIS A 177 27.80 -3.57 -14.06
N ALA A 178 27.49 -2.27 -13.91
CA ALA A 178 28.19 -1.40 -12.99
C ALA A 178 28.01 -1.83 -11.53
N LEU A 179 26.79 -2.23 -11.15
CA LEU A 179 26.47 -2.74 -9.81
C LEU A 179 27.15 -4.10 -9.54
N LYS A 180 27.28 -4.97 -10.55
CA LYS A 180 28.03 -6.23 -10.43
C LYS A 180 29.51 -5.97 -10.21
N GLN A 181 30.09 -4.99 -10.91
CA GLN A 181 31.52 -4.65 -10.78
C GLN A 181 31.85 -4.02 -9.41
N SER A 182 30.97 -3.16 -8.89
CA SER A 182 31.14 -2.55 -7.56
C SER A 182 30.57 -3.39 -6.41
N SER A 183 30.15 -4.63 -6.68
CA SER A 183 29.57 -5.50 -5.66
C SER A 183 30.57 -5.81 -4.54
N ILE A 184 30.07 -5.78 -3.29
CA ILE A 184 30.81 -6.18 -2.09
C ILE A 184 31.36 -7.60 -2.23
N LEU A 185 30.67 -8.47 -2.98
CA LEU A 185 31.12 -9.82 -3.27
C LEU A 185 32.53 -9.85 -3.91
N ASN A 186 32.84 -8.92 -4.82
CA ASN A 186 34.17 -8.87 -5.44
C ASN A 186 35.25 -8.49 -4.43
N GLN A 187 34.92 -7.65 -3.45
CA GLN A 187 35.86 -7.24 -2.38
C GLN A 187 36.12 -8.39 -1.40
N LEU A 188 35.08 -9.19 -1.09
CA LEU A 188 35.19 -10.36 -0.23
C LEU A 188 36.02 -11.48 -0.87
N LEU A 189 35.78 -11.79 -2.15
CA LEU A 189 36.55 -12.81 -2.90
C LEU A 189 38.04 -12.45 -3.04
N LEU A 190 38.35 -11.17 -3.24
CA LEU A 190 39.75 -10.68 -3.22
C LEU A 190 40.40 -10.93 -1.85
N HIS A 191 39.66 -10.74 -0.77
CA HIS A 191 40.19 -10.89 0.59
C HIS A 191 40.45 -12.36 1.00
N GLU A 192 39.73 -13.32 0.42
CA GLU A 192 39.99 -14.76 0.57
C GLU A 192 41.21 -15.21 -0.24
N SER A 193 41.41 -14.67 -1.45
CA SER A 193 42.58 -14.98 -2.28
C SER A 193 43.93 -14.53 -1.68
N LEU A 194 43.91 -13.58 -0.75
CA LEU A 194 45.09 -13.06 -0.05
C LEU A 194 45.37 -13.77 1.30
N LYS A 195 44.48 -14.66 1.74
CA LYS A 195 44.62 -15.42 2.99
C LYS A 195 45.05 -16.89 2.78
N ASN A 196 45.18 -17.33 1.53
CA ASN A 196 45.84 -18.59 1.13
C ASN A 196 47.22 -18.31 0.53
#